data_AF-A0AAT9ZBJ2-F1
#
_entry.id   AF-A0AAT9ZBJ2-F1
#
_cell.length_a   1.000
_cell.length_b   1.000
_cell.length_c   1.000
_cell.angle_alpha   90.00
_cell.angle_beta   90.00
_cell.angle_gamma   90.00
#
_symmetry.space_group_name_H-M   'P 1'
#
loop_
_entity.id
_entity.type
_entity.pdbx_description
1 polymer ?
#
loop_
_entity_poly.entity_id
_entity_poly.type
_entity_poly.pdbx_seq_one_letter_code
_entity_poly.pdbx_strand_id
1 'polypeptide(L)'
;PVGRVETGVIKAGMIVTFAPAGVTTEVKSVEMHHEQLVEGAPGDNVGFNVKNVSVKEIRRGNVAGDSKNDPPKGCDSFNAQVIVLNHPGQVGAGYAPVLDCHTAHIACKFAELLE
;
A
#
# COMPACT_ATOMS: atom_id res chain seq x y z
N PRO A 1 8.74 9.16 4.03
CA PRO A 1 7.89 8.45 3.04
C PRO A 1 6.99 9.44 2.33
N VAL A 2 6.50 9.14 1.12
CA VAL A 2 5.54 9.99 0.41
C VAL A 2 4.44 9.11 -0.18
N GLY A 3 3.19 9.55 -0.09
CA GLY A 3 2.05 8.84 -0.65
C GLY A 3 0.76 9.64 -0.55
N ARG A 4 -0.30 9.11 -1.18
CA ARG A 4 -1.65 9.64 -1.06
C ARG A 4 -2.37 8.97 0.10
N VAL A 5 -3.09 9.75 0.90
CA VAL A 5 -4.01 9.19 1.90
C VAL A 5 -5.25 8.69 1.16
N GLU A 6 -5.44 7.38 1.10
CA GLU A 6 -6.61 6.78 0.45
C GLU A 6 -7.81 6.70 1.40
N THR A 7 -7.57 6.36 2.67
CA THR A 7 -8.60 6.25 3.71
C THR A 7 -8.05 6.70 5.06
N GLY A 8 -8.94 7.08 5.99
CA GLY A 8 -8.56 7.51 7.33
C GLY A 8 -7.85 8.87 7.34
N VAL A 9 -7.03 9.11 8.37
CA VAL A 9 -6.28 10.36 8.57
C VAL A 9 -4.89 10.00 9.09
N ILE A 10 -3.86 10.73 8.66
CA ILE A 10 -2.48 10.59 9.17
C ILE A 10 -2.06 11.86 9.91
N LYS A 11 -1.50 11.71 11.12
CA LYS A 11 -1.12 12.84 12.00
C LYS A 11 0.23 12.57 12.65
N ALA A 12 0.91 13.62 13.06
CA ALA A 12 2.07 13.47 13.94
C ALA A 12 1.67 12.77 15.25
N GLY A 13 2.54 11.89 15.76
CA GLY A 13 2.33 11.08 16.96
C GLY A 13 1.58 9.76 16.72
N MET A 14 1.03 9.53 15.53
CA MET A 14 0.42 8.23 15.21
C MET A 14 1.49 7.14 15.08
N ILE A 15 1.17 5.93 15.54
CA ILE A 15 2.01 4.74 15.33
C ILE A 15 1.46 4.04 14.10
N VAL A 16 2.26 3.92 13.05
CA VAL A 16 1.86 3.33 11.77
C VAL A 16 2.64 2.04 11.50
N THR A 17 1.95 1.07 10.90
CA THR A 17 2.52 -0.19 10.42
C THR A 17 2.62 -0.16 8.89
N PHE A 18 3.75 -0.59 8.35
CA PHE A 18 4.00 -0.74 6.92
C PHE A 18 3.86 -2.20 6.51
N ALA A 19 2.85 -2.50 5.68
CA ALA A 19 2.66 -3.80 5.07
C ALA A 19 3.30 -3.87 3.67
N PRO A 20 3.77 -5.04 3.23
CA PRO A 20 3.77 -6.32 3.94
C PRO A 20 4.99 -6.51 4.87
N ALA A 21 5.88 -5.51 5.00
CA ALA A 21 7.12 -5.65 5.78
C ALA A 21 6.90 -5.85 7.28
N GLY A 22 5.76 -5.43 7.83
CA GLY A 22 5.43 -5.51 9.26
C GLY A 22 6.17 -4.49 10.13
N VAL A 23 6.84 -3.51 9.51
CA VAL A 23 7.61 -2.49 10.23
C VAL A 23 6.65 -1.49 10.87
N THR A 24 6.79 -1.27 12.18
CA THR A 24 5.94 -0.34 12.94
C THR A 24 6.77 0.80 13.51
N THR A 25 6.30 2.03 13.35
CA THR A 25 7.03 3.24 13.76
C THR A 25 6.09 4.41 14.03
N GLU A 26 6.59 5.43 14.72
CA GLU A 26 5.86 6.65 15.03
C GLU A 26 6.10 7.72 13.95
N VAL A 27 5.01 8.34 13.47
CA VAL A 27 5.03 9.49 12.57
C VAL A 27 5.43 10.74 13.34
N LYS A 28 6.49 11.43 12.90
CA LYS A 28 6.98 12.66 13.56
C LYS A 28 6.43 13.94 12.99
N SER A 29 6.23 13.99 11.68
CA SER A 29 5.65 15.13 11.00
C SER A 29 4.93 14.66 9.74
N VAL A 30 3.95 15.45 9.31
CA VAL A 30 3.25 15.31 8.04
C VAL A 30 3.41 16.64 7.32
N GLU A 31 3.70 16.60 6.04
CA GLU A 31 3.96 17.78 5.20
C GLU A 31 3.31 17.61 3.83
N MET A 32 2.85 18.70 3.24
CA MET A 32 2.33 18.75 1.87
C MET A 32 2.81 20.04 1.22
N HIS A 33 3.37 19.94 0.01
CA HIS A 33 3.91 21.10 -0.73
C HIS A 33 4.90 21.99 0.06
N HIS A 34 5.74 21.38 0.91
CA HIS A 34 6.70 22.05 1.81
C HIS A 34 6.07 22.82 2.99
N GLU A 35 4.78 22.63 3.25
CA GLU A 35 4.10 23.15 4.43
C GLU A 35 3.79 22.01 5.40
N GLN A 36 4.00 22.25 6.69
CA GLN A 36 3.69 21.27 7.72
C GLN A 36 2.18 21.24 7.98
N LEU A 37 1.61 20.04 7.98
CA LEU A 37 0.20 19.82 8.28
C LEU A 37 0.02 19.28 9.69
N VAL A 38 -1.10 19.63 10.32
CA VAL A 38 -1.55 19.02 11.57
C VAL A 38 -1.98 17.58 11.32
N GLU A 39 -2.68 17.36 10.21
CA GLU A 39 -3.13 16.06 9.74
C GLU A 39 -3.28 16.05 8.21
N GLY A 40 -3.10 14.88 7.59
CA GLY A 40 -3.43 14.62 6.20
C GLY A 40 -4.70 13.78 6.10
N ALA A 41 -5.65 14.23 5.26
CA ALA A 41 -6.96 13.63 5.07
C ALA A 41 -7.06 12.91 3.72
N PRO A 42 -8.12 12.11 3.47
CA PRO A 42 -8.25 11.37 2.22
C PRO A 42 -8.20 12.29 0.99
N GLY A 43 -7.33 11.95 0.05
CA GLY A 43 -7.06 12.77 -1.14
C GLY A 43 -5.72 13.52 -1.09
N ASP A 44 -5.18 13.78 0.09
CA ASP A 44 -3.93 14.55 0.25
C ASP A 44 -2.71 13.71 -0.16
N ASN A 45 -1.81 14.34 -0.92
CA ASN A 45 -0.50 13.77 -1.24
C ASN A 45 0.51 14.30 -0.23
N VAL A 46 0.82 13.49 0.77
CA VAL A 46 1.64 13.92 1.90
C VAL A 46 3.00 13.25 1.91
N GLY A 47 4.02 14.02 2.25
CA GLY A 47 5.24 13.52 2.84
C GLY A 47 5.03 13.32 4.33
N PHE A 48 5.63 12.29 4.91
CA PHE A 48 5.66 12.14 6.36
C PHE A 48 6.98 11.55 6.83
N ASN A 49 7.42 12.00 8.00
CA ASN A 49 8.67 11.59 8.62
C ASN A 49 8.40 10.48 9.65
N VAL A 50 9.25 9.45 9.68
CA VAL A 50 9.21 8.35 10.64
C VAL A 50 10.60 8.12 11.22
N LYS A 51 10.69 7.67 12.48
CA LYS A 51 11.98 7.36 13.12
C LYS A 51 12.33 5.88 13.01
N ASN A 52 13.63 5.59 13.05
CA ASN A 52 14.16 4.23 13.20
C ASN A 52 13.74 3.25 12.09
N VAL A 53 13.37 3.75 10.91
CA VAL A 53 13.07 2.93 9.73
C VAL A 53 14.02 3.32 8.61
N SER A 54 14.75 2.33 8.10
CA SER A 54 15.67 2.52 6.99
C SER A 54 14.93 2.59 5.66
N VAL A 55 15.46 3.35 4.70
CA VAL A 55 14.96 3.39 3.31
C VAL A 55 15.00 2.03 2.60
N LYS A 56 15.72 1.05 3.16
CA LYS A 56 15.78 -0.33 2.64
C LYS A 56 14.64 -1.22 3.15
N GLU A 57 14.01 -0.84 4.26
CA GLU A 57 12.96 -1.64 4.93
C GLU A 57 11.57 -1.36 4.37
N ILE A 58 11.39 -0.18 3.77
CA ILE A 58 10.15 0.25 3.14
C ILE A 58 10.41 0.67 1.70
N ARG A 59 9.45 0.40 0.82
CA ARG A 59 9.55 0.74 -0.62
C ARG A 59 8.20 1.12 -1.19
N ARG A 60 8.21 1.67 -2.42
CA ARG A 60 7.00 1.89 -3.21
C ARG A 60 6.20 0.58 -3.32
N GLY A 61 4.88 0.68 -3.18
CA GLY A 61 3.97 -0.47 -3.12
C GLY A 61 3.70 -0.98 -1.70
N ASN A 62 4.42 -0.51 -0.68
CA ASN A 62 4.03 -0.77 0.71
C ASN A 62 2.85 0.12 1.11
N VAL A 63 2.02 -0.40 2.00
CA VAL A 63 0.84 0.29 2.53
C VAL A 63 1.11 0.66 3.98
N ALA A 64 0.98 1.93 4.32
CA ALA A 64 1.06 2.42 5.68
C ALA A 64 -0.36 2.59 6.25
N GLY A 65 -0.58 2.11 7.48
CA GLY A 65 -1.86 2.29 8.18
C GLY A 65 -1.67 2.36 9.69
N ASP A 66 -2.72 2.76 10.42
CA ASP A 66 -2.67 2.88 11.88
C ASP A 66 -2.45 1.50 12.53
N SER A 67 -1.44 1.41 13.39
CA SER A 67 -1.10 0.15 14.08
C SER A 67 -2.20 -0.31 15.05
N LYS A 68 -3.07 0.61 15.48
CA LYS A 68 -4.11 0.38 16.49
C LYS A 68 -5.51 0.22 15.90
N ASN A 69 -5.70 0.50 14.61
CA ASN A 69 -7.01 0.47 13.97
C ASN A 69 -6.92 -0.27 12.63
N ASP A 70 -7.15 -1.59 12.70
CA ASP A 70 -7.04 -2.52 11.56
C ASP A 70 -5.75 -2.34 10.74
N PRO A 71 -4.58 -2.65 11.34
CA PRO A 71 -3.31 -2.46 10.65
C PRO A 71 -3.24 -3.27 9.36
N PRO A 72 -2.69 -2.70 8.27
CA PRO A 72 -2.61 -3.39 7.00
C PRO A 72 -1.71 -4.63 7.12
N LYS A 73 -2.01 -5.65 6.32
CA LYS A 73 -1.28 -6.92 6.30
C LYS A 73 -0.92 -7.30 4.86
N GLY A 74 0.16 -8.08 4.73
CA GLY A 74 0.41 -8.79 3.48
C GLY A 74 -0.67 -9.83 3.22
N CYS A 75 -0.90 -10.15 1.95
CA CYS A 75 -1.74 -11.26 1.55
C CYS A 75 -0.89 -12.28 0.78
N ASP A 76 -1.08 -13.56 1.09
CA ASP A 76 -0.43 -14.65 0.34
C ASP A 76 -1.20 -14.97 -0.94
N SER A 77 -2.53 -14.83 -0.89
CA SER A 77 -3.45 -14.99 -2.01
C SER A 77 -4.72 -14.17 -1.76
N PHE A 78 -5.45 -13.89 -2.83
CA PHE A 78 -6.75 -13.24 -2.77
C PHE A 78 -7.61 -13.71 -3.96
N ASN A 79 -8.93 -13.74 -3.75
CA ASN A 79 -9.88 -13.95 -4.84
C ASN A 79 -10.30 -12.59 -5.39
N ALA A 80 -10.41 -12.48 -6.71
CA ALA A 80 -10.87 -11.27 -7.37
C ALA A 80 -11.72 -11.63 -8.58
N GLN A 81 -12.70 -10.77 -8.87
CA GLN A 81 -13.43 -10.84 -10.12
C GLN A 81 -12.60 -10.19 -11.22
N VAL A 82 -12.41 -10.91 -12.33
CA VAL A 82 -11.58 -10.46 -13.44
C VAL A 82 -12.43 -10.34 -14.70
N ILE A 83 -12.28 -9.22 -15.41
CA ILE A 83 -12.82 -9.04 -16.75
C ILE A 83 -11.66 -9.10 -17.73
N VAL A 84 -11.69 -10.08 -18.63
CA VAL A 84 -10.66 -10.23 -19.67
C VAL A 84 -10.98 -9.28 -20.82
N LEU A 85 -10.07 -8.35 -21.11
CA LEU A 85 -10.16 -7.47 -22.27
C LEU A 85 -9.69 -8.19 -23.54
N ASN A 86 -9.77 -7.51 -24.70
CA ASN A 86 -9.31 -8.07 -25.96
C ASN A 86 -7.81 -8.43 -25.88
N HIS A 87 -7.52 -9.73 -25.79
CA HIS A 87 -6.19 -10.28 -25.60
C HIS A 87 -5.98 -11.41 -26.62
N PRO A 88 -4.86 -11.42 -27.38
CA PRO A 88 -4.63 -12.44 -28.41
C PRO A 88 -4.33 -13.84 -27.85
N GLY A 89 -4.06 -13.95 -26.54
CA GLY A 89 -3.77 -15.20 -25.86
C GLY A 89 -4.95 -15.77 -25.07
N GLN A 90 -4.75 -16.97 -24.53
CA GLN A 90 -5.67 -17.60 -23.59
C GLN A 90 -5.21 -17.36 -22.15
N VAL A 91 -6.16 -17.08 -21.26
CA VAL A 91 -5.93 -16.95 -19.81
C VAL A 91 -6.40 -18.24 -19.14
N GLY A 92 -5.49 -18.93 -18.47
CA GLY A 92 -5.76 -20.17 -17.76
C GLY A 92 -5.10 -20.20 -16.39
N ALA A 93 -5.40 -21.23 -15.60
CA ALA A 93 -4.71 -21.48 -14.34
C ALA A 93 -3.19 -21.58 -14.59
N GLY A 94 -2.42 -20.87 -13.78
CA GLY A 94 -0.97 -20.72 -13.93
C GLY A 94 -0.52 -19.50 -14.71
N TYR A 95 -1.41 -18.77 -15.37
CA TYR A 95 -1.08 -17.49 -15.98
C TYR A 95 -0.57 -16.51 -14.91
N ALA A 96 0.59 -15.88 -15.14
CA ALA A 96 1.26 -15.04 -14.14
C ALA A 96 1.59 -13.63 -14.67
N PRO A 97 0.56 -12.79 -14.95
CA PRO A 97 0.76 -11.43 -15.40
C PRO A 97 1.26 -10.55 -14.25
N VAL A 98 1.76 -9.36 -14.61
CA VAL A 98 2.00 -8.30 -13.63
C VAL A 98 0.70 -7.57 -13.35
N LEU A 99 0.38 -7.41 -12.06
CA LEU A 99 -0.77 -6.67 -11.58
C LEU A 99 -0.31 -5.34 -11.01
N ASP A 100 -0.98 -4.29 -11.44
CA ASP A 100 -0.92 -2.98 -10.82
C ASP A 100 -2.08 -2.84 -9.83
N CYS A 101 -1.76 -2.65 -8.55
CA CYS A 101 -2.74 -2.43 -7.50
C CYS A 101 -2.26 -1.29 -6.60
N HIS A 102 -2.98 -0.18 -6.61
CA HIS A 102 -2.55 1.07 -5.96
C HIS A 102 -1.18 1.53 -6.51
N THR A 103 -0.14 1.53 -5.66
CA THR A 103 1.24 1.82 -6.07
C THR A 103 2.11 0.56 -6.19
N ALA A 104 1.55 -0.63 -5.89
CA ALA A 104 2.23 -1.90 -6.01
C ALA A 104 2.18 -2.39 -7.46
N HIS A 105 3.30 -2.96 -7.91
CA HIS A 105 3.50 -3.50 -9.25
C HIS A 105 4.21 -4.86 -9.10
N ILE A 106 3.44 -5.95 -9.16
CA ILE A 106 3.89 -7.29 -8.74
C ILE A 106 3.32 -8.35 -9.68
N ALA A 107 4.15 -9.34 -10.07
CA ALA A 107 3.68 -10.52 -10.79
C ALA A 107 2.84 -11.42 -9.86
N CYS A 108 1.59 -11.70 -10.25
CA CYS A 108 0.69 -12.57 -9.49
C CYS A 108 0.25 -13.74 -10.36
N LYS A 109 0.25 -14.94 -9.80
CA LYS A 109 -0.19 -16.16 -10.49
C LYS A 109 -1.69 -16.36 -10.27
N PHE A 110 -2.41 -16.61 -11.36
CA PHE A 110 -3.79 -17.08 -11.34
C PHE A 110 -3.75 -18.54 -10.88
N ALA A 111 -3.85 -18.78 -9.58
CA ALA A 111 -3.70 -20.11 -9.00
C ALA A 111 -4.84 -21.04 -9.45
N GLU A 112 -6.08 -20.53 -9.34
CA GLU A 112 -7.31 -21.24 -9.67
C GLU A 112 -8.27 -20.29 -10.38
N LEU A 113 -9.12 -20.83 -11.26
CA LEU A 113 -10.23 -20.12 -11.88
C LEU A 113 -11.52 -20.63 -11.22
N LEU A 114 -12.05 -19.83 -10.29
CA LEU A 114 -13.26 -20.15 -9.53
C LEU A 114 -14.50 -19.84 -10.38
N GLU A 115 -15.53 -20.68 -10.27
CA GLU A 115 -16.84 -20.49 -10.91
C GLU A 115 -17.77 -19.60 -10.08
#